data_AF-A0A1V1PEK9-F1
#
_entry.id   AF-A0A1V1PEK9-F1
#
_cell.length_a   1.000
_cell.length_b   1.000
_cell.length_c   1.000
_cell.angle_alpha   90.00
_cell.angle_beta   90.00
_cell.angle_gamma   90.00
#
_symmetry.space_group_name_H-M   'P 1'
#
loop_
_entity.id
_entity.type
_entity.pdbx_description
1 polymer ?
#
loop_
_entity_poly.entity_id
_entity_poly.type
_entity_poly.pdbx_seq_one_letter_code
_entity_poly.pdbx_strand_id
1 'polypeptide(L)'
;MQNIKKIPYVEADYGKIKRKNMFYIDKTRFIHELENLPNYLFLIRPRRFGKSLWVNLLQYYYDINMKDKFEELFKDTYIGQHPTSDKNSFLTIAFNFSMIKPSKKTVQTYFERYIQRVIEDFLERYHSYFSKDEILKINTFSLIEDKLQEIFFICSRKMLEVYLFIDEYDNFTNTILTTSGTEAYIELTHGEGQFKHFFNLLKGLTSMPNSGLSKLFITGVSPVTMDDVTSGFNIGTNISLDGTINEFMGFTETEVRTLLNYYNKAGLLTLDTEYCLDLMKKWYNNYSFSSDANTQLFNSDMILFFCQKAIIRKTIPEKLIDQNIKIDYKKLRYLVTIDNQLNGNFNRLKSITFDQEILSDIEDSFPVAELTKQKILYLYYTILVCSLYKVKVEENIF
;
A
#
# COMPACT_ATOMS: atom_id res chain seq x y z
N MET A 1 11.23 34.64 11.51
CA MET A 1 10.73 33.95 10.30
C MET A 1 9.64 32.99 10.71
N GLN A 2 8.45 33.04 10.12
CA GLN A 2 7.41 32.04 10.39
C GLN A 2 7.98 30.64 10.12
N ASN A 3 7.72 29.69 11.01
CA ASN A 3 8.16 28.29 10.87
C ASN A 3 7.29 27.60 9.81
N ILE A 4 7.53 27.92 8.53
CA ILE A 4 6.78 27.39 7.38
C ILE A 4 7.05 25.89 7.25
N LYS A 5 5.98 25.12 7.08
CA LYS A 5 6.04 23.67 6.93
C LYS A 5 6.75 23.28 5.65
N LYS A 6 7.64 22.28 5.71
CA LYS A 6 8.36 21.75 4.53
C LYS A 6 7.47 20.80 3.72
N ILE A 7 7.69 20.73 2.40
CA ILE A 7 7.02 19.73 1.54
C ILE A 7 7.59 18.33 1.82
N PRO A 8 6.77 17.34 2.22
CA PRO A 8 7.21 15.96 2.49
C PRO A 8 7.31 15.11 1.20
N TYR A 9 7.98 15.60 0.16
CA TYR A 9 8.10 14.86 -1.09
C TYR A 9 8.95 13.60 -0.89
N VAL A 10 8.42 12.42 -1.26
CA VAL A 10 9.02 11.09 -1.06
C VAL A 10 9.23 10.70 0.42
N GLU A 11 8.64 11.44 1.37
CA GLU A 11 8.74 11.08 2.79
C GLU A 11 7.62 10.11 3.19
N ALA A 12 7.99 9.00 3.81
CA ALA A 12 7.06 7.96 4.26
C ALA A 12 7.12 7.70 5.78
N ASP A 13 7.99 8.40 6.52
CA ASP A 13 8.03 8.37 7.98
C ASP A 13 7.14 9.48 8.57
N TYR A 14 5.97 9.08 9.08
CA TYR A 14 5.01 9.98 9.72
C TYR A 14 5.60 10.71 10.92
N GLY A 15 6.40 10.02 11.74
CA GLY A 15 7.06 10.62 12.89
C GLY A 15 8.05 11.70 12.47
N LYS A 16 8.78 11.48 11.37
CA LYS A 16 9.66 12.50 10.78
C LYS A 16 8.88 13.68 10.20
N ILE A 17 7.76 13.43 9.52
CA ILE A 17 6.86 14.49 9.02
C ILE A 17 6.43 15.41 10.18
N LYS A 18 6.01 14.84 11.30
CA LYS A 18 5.61 15.60 12.49
C LYS A 18 6.78 16.34 13.13
N ARG A 19 7.87 15.64 13.47
CA ARG A 19 9.04 16.22 14.17
C ARG A 19 9.78 17.28 13.37
N LYS A 20 9.83 17.15 12.03
CA LYS A 20 10.52 18.10 11.15
C LYS A 20 9.62 19.20 10.62
N ASN A 21 8.43 19.39 11.21
CA ASN A 21 7.44 20.39 10.80
C ASN A 21 7.18 20.35 9.28
N MET A 22 6.83 19.18 8.76
CA MET A 22 6.44 19.02 7.36
C MET A 22 4.94 19.19 7.19
N PHE A 23 4.51 19.60 6.00
CA PHE A 23 3.09 19.75 5.69
C PHE A 23 2.45 18.37 5.56
N TYR A 24 1.40 18.12 6.31
CA TYR A 24 0.69 16.85 6.32
C TYR A 24 -0.79 17.10 6.10
N ILE A 25 -1.39 16.39 5.14
CA ILE A 25 -2.84 16.34 4.96
C ILE A 25 -3.36 15.26 5.89
N ASP A 26 -4.18 15.66 6.84
CA ASP A 26 -4.64 14.77 7.88
C ASP A 26 -5.73 13.82 7.38
N LYS A 27 -5.37 12.53 7.27
CA LYS A 27 -6.26 11.43 6.92
C LYS A 27 -6.62 10.57 8.12
N THR A 28 -6.24 10.96 9.34
CA THR A 28 -6.36 10.10 10.53
C THR A 28 -7.80 9.83 10.95
N ARG A 29 -8.79 10.59 10.45
CA ARG A 29 -10.21 10.28 10.68
C ARG A 29 -10.55 8.85 10.29
N PHE A 30 -10.02 8.40 9.14
CA PHE A 30 -10.22 7.08 8.55
C PHE A 30 -9.73 5.90 9.40
N ILE A 31 -9.06 6.15 10.53
CA ILE A 31 -8.82 5.11 11.54
C ILE A 31 -10.15 4.62 12.11
N HIS A 32 -11.12 5.51 12.37
CA HIS A 32 -12.46 5.13 12.84
C HIS A 32 -13.18 4.27 11.80
N GLU A 33 -13.15 4.69 10.53
CA GLU A 33 -13.72 3.94 9.41
C GLU A 33 -13.03 2.57 9.28
N LEU A 34 -11.70 2.52 9.38
CA LEU A 34 -10.91 1.28 9.30
C LEU A 34 -11.23 0.30 10.43
N GLU A 35 -11.43 0.80 11.65
CA GLU A 35 -11.77 -0.02 12.83
C GLU A 35 -13.20 -0.58 12.78
N ASN A 36 -14.08 -0.01 11.94
CA ASN A 36 -15.43 -0.54 11.70
C ASN A 36 -15.48 -1.61 10.60
N LEU A 37 -14.38 -1.80 9.86
CA LEU A 37 -14.23 -2.85 8.86
C LEU A 37 -13.76 -4.17 9.50
N PRO A 38 -13.81 -5.31 8.78
CA PRO A 38 -13.25 -6.56 9.27
C PRO A 38 -11.77 -6.42 9.70
N ASN A 39 -11.32 -7.28 10.62
CA ASN A 39 -9.98 -7.15 11.20
C ASN A 39 -8.82 -7.48 10.24
N TYR A 40 -9.11 -8.20 9.15
CA TYR A 40 -8.09 -8.63 8.19
C TYR A 40 -8.38 -7.97 6.86
N LEU A 41 -7.56 -6.99 6.52
CA LEU A 41 -7.80 -6.04 5.44
C LEU A 41 -6.71 -6.10 4.40
N PHE A 42 -7.14 -5.95 3.15
CA PHE A 42 -6.28 -5.94 1.99
C PHE A 42 -6.61 -4.73 1.12
N LEU A 43 -5.59 -3.92 0.81
CA LEU A 43 -5.74 -2.67 0.08
C LEU A 43 -4.77 -2.58 -1.10
N ILE A 44 -5.35 -2.44 -2.29
CA ILE A 44 -4.64 -2.14 -3.51
C ILE A 44 -4.89 -0.68 -3.88
N ARG A 45 -3.80 0.06 -4.04
CA ARG A 45 -3.80 1.40 -4.63
C ARG A 45 -2.61 1.55 -5.57
N PRO A 46 -2.67 2.48 -6.54
CA PRO A 46 -1.54 2.79 -7.40
C PRO A 46 -0.26 3.13 -6.62
N ARG A 47 0.89 3.06 -7.30
CA ARG A 47 2.17 3.48 -6.70
C ARG A 47 2.09 4.95 -6.27
N ARG A 48 2.82 5.28 -5.21
CA ARG A 48 2.96 6.66 -4.70
C ARG A 48 1.67 7.36 -4.24
N PHE A 49 0.64 6.57 -3.88
CA PHE A 49 -0.63 7.05 -3.30
C PHE A 49 -0.63 7.25 -1.78
N GLY A 50 0.51 7.00 -1.11
CA GLY A 50 0.62 7.16 0.35
C GLY A 50 0.44 5.88 1.18
N LYS A 51 0.34 4.70 0.55
CA LYS A 51 0.20 3.39 1.25
C LYS A 51 1.23 3.18 2.36
N SER A 52 2.53 3.32 2.05
CA SER A 52 3.61 3.11 3.02
C SER A 52 3.59 4.12 4.16
N LEU A 53 3.25 5.38 3.87
CA LEU A 53 3.09 6.42 4.90
C LEU A 53 1.93 6.07 5.83
N TRP A 54 0.84 5.52 5.28
CA TRP A 54 -0.30 5.06 6.08
C TRP A 54 0.07 3.89 6.99
N VAL A 55 0.73 2.86 6.46
CA VAL A 55 1.21 1.72 7.26
C VAL A 55 2.17 2.19 8.36
N ASN A 56 3.03 3.17 8.08
CA ASN A 56 3.91 3.77 9.07
C ASN A 56 3.15 4.54 10.16
N LEU A 57 2.12 5.31 9.77
CA LEU A 57 1.25 6.02 10.71
C LEU A 57 0.51 5.05 11.63
N LEU A 58 -0.05 3.96 11.09
CA LEU A 58 -0.76 2.96 11.89
C LEU A 58 0.16 2.30 12.91
N GLN A 59 1.41 2.02 12.56
CA GLN A 59 2.40 1.54 13.53
C GLN A 59 2.60 2.54 14.68
N TYR A 60 2.70 3.84 14.40
CA TYR A 60 2.79 4.85 15.46
C TYR A 60 1.53 4.94 16.33
N TYR A 61 0.35 4.71 15.75
CA TYR A 61 -0.93 4.83 16.46
C TYR A 61 -1.25 3.61 17.33
N TYR A 62 -1.04 2.39 16.82
CA TYR A 62 -1.44 1.15 17.49
C TYR A 62 -0.37 0.53 18.39
N ASP A 63 0.92 0.80 18.16
CA ASP A 63 2.01 0.18 18.93
C ASP A 63 1.99 0.63 20.41
N ILE A 64 1.94 -0.34 21.32
CA ILE A 64 1.99 -0.10 22.78
C ILE A 64 3.22 0.68 23.22
N ASN A 65 4.37 0.51 22.56
CA ASN A 65 5.61 1.21 22.88
C ASN A 65 5.59 2.68 22.42
N MET A 66 4.57 3.11 21.68
CA MET A 66 4.41 4.50 21.22
C MET A 66 3.50 5.34 22.12
N LYS A 67 3.00 4.78 23.22
CA LYS A 67 2.09 5.45 24.17
C LYS A 67 2.58 6.82 24.62
N ASP A 68 3.86 6.93 25.01
CA ASP A 68 4.43 8.19 25.50
C ASP A 68 4.66 9.24 24.40
N LYS A 69 4.59 8.82 23.13
CA LYS A 69 4.78 9.69 21.95
C LYS A 69 3.44 10.09 21.30
N PHE A 70 2.31 9.62 21.83
CA PHE A 70 1.00 9.88 21.23
C PHE A 70 0.73 11.38 21.05
N GLU A 71 0.90 12.16 22.13
CA GLU A 71 0.66 13.60 22.11
C GLU A 71 1.59 14.33 21.14
N GLU A 72 2.88 13.95 21.11
CA GLU A 72 3.86 14.53 20.19
C GLU A 72 3.45 14.34 18.71
N LEU A 73 2.92 13.16 18.38
CA LEU A 73 2.66 12.75 17.01
C LEU A 73 1.26 13.14 16.53
N PHE A 74 0.24 13.05 17.38
CA PHE A 74 -1.15 13.08 16.96
C PHE A 74 -1.96 14.29 17.43
N LYS A 75 -1.49 15.12 18.38
CA LYS A 75 -2.30 16.22 18.97
C LYS A 75 -3.01 17.14 17.96
N ASP A 76 -2.36 17.43 16.84
CA ASP A 76 -2.86 18.31 15.78
C ASP A 76 -3.59 17.54 14.67
N THR A 77 -4.10 16.34 14.97
CA THR A 77 -4.84 15.48 14.04
C THR A 77 -6.20 15.09 14.60
N TYR A 78 -7.10 14.67 13.73
CA TYR A 78 -8.42 14.17 14.10
C TYR A 78 -8.31 13.04 15.13
N ILE A 79 -7.46 12.03 14.91
CA ILE A 79 -7.35 10.90 15.86
C ILE A 79 -6.68 11.29 17.18
N GLY A 80 -5.88 12.35 17.19
CA GLY A 80 -5.34 12.91 18.44
C GLY A 80 -6.43 13.53 19.31
N GLN A 81 -7.42 14.17 18.69
CA GLN A 81 -8.57 14.79 19.36
C GLN A 81 -9.68 13.76 19.65
N HIS A 82 -9.75 12.69 18.87
CA HIS A 82 -10.77 11.66 18.95
C HIS A 82 -10.15 10.25 18.99
N PRO A 83 -9.33 9.90 20.00
CA PRO A 83 -8.68 8.60 20.06
C PRO A 83 -9.70 7.47 20.23
N THR A 84 -9.43 6.34 19.60
CA THR A 84 -10.20 5.09 19.73
C THR A 84 -9.72 4.27 20.93
N SER A 85 -10.46 3.20 21.27
CA SER A 85 -10.06 2.23 22.31
C SER A 85 -8.76 1.51 21.97
N ASP A 86 -8.47 1.40 20.68
CA ASP A 86 -7.37 0.62 20.10
C ASP A 86 -6.05 1.41 20.08
N LYS A 87 -6.07 2.67 20.50
CA LYS A 87 -4.87 3.51 20.62
C LYS A 87 -3.83 2.82 21.50
N ASN A 88 -2.64 2.62 20.93
CA ASN A 88 -1.47 2.06 21.60
C ASN A 88 -1.78 0.78 22.41
N SER A 89 -2.58 -0.14 21.83
CA SER A 89 -2.98 -1.40 22.49
C SER A 89 -2.42 -2.68 21.85
N PHE A 90 -1.67 -2.58 20.75
CA PHE A 90 -1.17 -3.75 19.99
C PHE A 90 0.35 -3.89 20.00
N LEU A 91 0.81 -5.14 19.94
CA LEU A 91 2.15 -5.46 19.44
C LEU A 91 2.13 -5.38 17.92
N THR A 92 3.01 -4.58 17.33
CA THR A 92 3.07 -4.40 15.87
C THR A 92 4.19 -5.21 15.23
N ILE A 93 3.86 -5.96 14.17
CA ILE A 93 4.83 -6.55 13.24
C ILE A 93 4.61 -5.90 11.89
N ALA A 94 5.65 -5.40 11.25
CA ALA A 94 5.54 -4.78 9.93
C ALA A 94 6.57 -5.37 8.97
N PHE A 95 6.08 -6.02 7.92
CA PHE A 95 6.88 -6.46 6.79
C PHE A 95 6.76 -5.46 5.64
N ASN A 96 7.89 -5.14 5.02
CA ASN A 96 7.95 -4.37 3.77
C ASN A 96 8.67 -5.21 2.73
N PHE A 97 7.90 -5.86 1.86
CA PHE A 97 8.41 -6.80 0.87
C PHE A 97 9.16 -6.11 -0.29
N SER A 98 9.23 -4.78 -0.31
CA SER A 98 10.18 -4.03 -1.15
C SER A 98 11.65 -4.30 -0.79
N MET A 99 11.91 -4.72 0.45
CA MET A 99 13.26 -5.02 0.94
C MET A 99 13.78 -6.40 0.50
N ILE A 100 12.94 -7.18 -0.18
CA ILE A 100 13.26 -8.53 -0.63
C ILE A 100 13.82 -8.45 -2.04
N LYS A 101 15.04 -8.95 -2.23
CA LYS A 101 15.71 -8.91 -3.52
C LYS A 101 15.01 -9.86 -4.50
N PRO A 102 14.46 -9.36 -5.63
CA PRO A 102 13.85 -10.21 -6.63
C PRO A 102 14.94 -10.96 -7.40
N SER A 103 15.03 -12.28 -7.20
CA SER A 103 15.98 -13.13 -7.91
C SER A 103 15.45 -14.55 -8.00
N LYS A 104 15.26 -15.07 -9.22
CA LYS A 104 14.75 -16.44 -9.44
C LYS A 104 15.44 -17.49 -8.55
N LYS A 105 16.77 -17.41 -8.42
CA LYS A 105 17.56 -18.44 -7.71
C LYS A 105 17.67 -18.23 -6.20
N THR A 106 17.51 -17.00 -5.70
CA THR A 106 17.87 -16.66 -4.31
C THR A 106 16.75 -15.97 -3.54
N VAL A 107 15.63 -15.65 -4.19
CA VAL A 107 14.50 -14.92 -3.58
C VAL A 107 14.05 -15.57 -2.27
N GLN A 108 13.98 -16.89 -2.23
CA GLN A 108 13.57 -17.64 -1.04
C GLN A 108 14.51 -17.39 0.14
N THR A 109 15.82 -17.48 -0.05
CA THR A 109 16.81 -17.15 0.98
C THR A 109 16.75 -15.68 1.42
N TYR A 110 16.51 -14.75 0.49
CA TYR A 110 16.33 -13.33 0.83
C TYR A 110 15.05 -13.10 1.62
N PHE A 111 13.96 -13.80 1.28
CA PHE A 111 12.69 -13.77 1.96
C PHE A 111 12.85 -14.29 3.40
N GLU A 112 13.34 -15.51 3.56
CA GLU A 112 13.57 -16.14 4.87
C GLU A 112 14.44 -15.28 5.79
N ARG A 113 15.59 -14.80 5.28
CA ARG A 113 16.48 -13.94 6.05
C ARG A 113 15.83 -12.60 6.43
N TYR A 114 14.99 -12.04 5.56
CA TYR A 114 14.30 -10.80 5.86
C TYR A 114 13.27 -11.00 6.97
N ILE A 115 12.43 -12.02 6.87
CA ILE A 115 11.43 -12.36 7.90
C ILE A 115 12.12 -12.66 9.24
N GLN A 116 13.18 -13.47 9.24
CA GLN A 116 13.98 -13.76 10.44
C GLN A 116 14.48 -12.49 11.13
N ARG A 117 14.99 -11.52 10.37
CA ARG A 117 15.44 -10.23 10.94
C ARG A 117 14.31 -9.40 11.55
N VAL A 118 13.12 -9.43 10.95
CA VAL A 118 11.95 -8.73 11.50
C VAL A 118 11.45 -9.43 12.77
N ILE A 119 11.52 -10.76 12.83
CA ILE A 119 11.23 -11.53 14.05
C ILE A 119 12.20 -11.15 15.18
N GLU A 120 13.50 -11.12 14.89
CA GLU A 120 14.53 -10.72 15.86
C GLU A 120 14.30 -9.31 16.40
N ASP A 121 14.03 -8.35 15.51
CA ASP A 121 13.70 -6.97 15.90
C ASP A 121 12.41 -6.90 16.73
N PHE A 122 11.38 -7.67 16.39
CA PHE A 122 10.14 -7.74 17.16
C PHE A 122 10.39 -8.24 18.59
N LEU A 123 11.15 -9.33 18.75
CA LEU A 123 11.46 -9.88 20.08
C LEU A 123 12.30 -8.92 20.92
N GLU A 124 13.21 -8.15 20.30
CA GLU A 124 13.98 -7.12 20.99
C GLU A 124 13.09 -5.94 21.42
N ARG A 125 12.26 -5.42 20.50
CA ARG A 125 11.34 -4.30 20.77
C ARG A 125 10.35 -4.60 21.89
N TYR A 126 9.90 -5.84 21.99
CA TYR A 126 8.91 -6.28 22.96
C TYR A 126 9.48 -7.22 24.02
N HIS A 127 10.79 -7.19 24.27
CA HIS A 127 11.47 -8.12 25.19
C HIS A 127 10.83 -8.18 26.59
N SER A 128 10.18 -7.11 27.07
CA SER A 128 9.48 -7.09 28.35
C SER A 128 8.23 -7.98 28.39
N TYR A 129 7.66 -8.31 27.23
CA TYR A 129 6.48 -9.17 27.09
C TYR A 129 6.84 -10.64 26.87
N PHE A 130 8.12 -10.95 26.60
CA PHE A 130 8.63 -12.30 26.35
C PHE A 130 9.67 -12.70 27.40
N SER A 131 9.47 -13.83 28.06
CA SER A 131 10.47 -14.39 28.98
C SER A 131 11.68 -14.90 28.20
N LYS A 132 12.83 -15.04 28.90
CA LYS A 132 14.05 -15.58 28.30
C LYS A 132 13.84 -16.99 27.75
N ASP A 133 13.08 -17.83 28.45
CA ASP A 133 12.80 -19.21 28.02
C ASP A 133 11.93 -19.26 26.75
N GLU A 134 10.96 -18.35 26.62
CA GLU A 134 10.15 -18.23 25.41
C GLU A 134 11.00 -17.79 24.20
N ILE A 135 11.88 -16.80 24.38
CA ILE A 135 12.80 -16.36 23.33
C ILE A 135 13.75 -17.48 22.93
N LEU A 136 14.30 -18.22 23.90
CA LEU A 136 15.15 -19.39 23.64
C LEU A 136 14.38 -20.45 22.84
N LYS A 137 13.15 -20.77 23.24
CA LYS A 137 12.28 -21.73 22.54
C LYS A 137 12.04 -21.29 21.09
N ILE A 138 11.65 -20.04 20.85
CA ILE A 138 11.46 -19.51 19.49
C ILE A 138 12.73 -19.70 18.65
N ASN A 139 13.90 -19.42 19.23
CA ASN A 139 15.16 -19.55 18.51
C ASN A 139 15.60 -21.00 18.21
N THR A 140 14.95 -22.01 18.81
CA THR A 140 15.22 -23.43 18.47
C THR A 140 14.60 -23.87 17.15
N PHE A 141 13.55 -23.20 16.68
CA PHE A 141 12.92 -23.52 15.40
C PHE A 141 13.84 -23.11 14.23
N SER A 142 13.93 -23.94 13.19
CA SER A 142 14.72 -23.64 11.99
C SER A 142 13.95 -22.83 10.96
N LEU A 143 12.65 -23.10 10.81
CA LEU A 143 11.76 -22.44 9.85
C LEU A 143 11.19 -21.14 10.41
N ILE A 144 11.04 -20.13 9.55
CA ILE A 144 10.51 -18.82 9.95
C ILE A 144 9.01 -18.88 10.30
N GLU A 145 8.28 -19.81 9.68
CA GLU A 145 6.86 -20.04 9.90
C GLU A 145 6.63 -20.57 11.31
N ASP A 146 7.43 -21.55 11.73
CA ASP A 146 7.35 -22.12 13.08
C ASP A 146 7.68 -21.07 14.15
N LYS A 147 8.66 -20.21 13.89
CA LYS A 147 9.00 -19.09 14.77
C LYS A 147 7.85 -18.10 14.92
N LEU A 148 7.27 -17.67 13.79
CA LEU A 148 6.12 -16.77 13.79
C LEU A 148 4.93 -17.40 14.50
N GLN A 149 4.63 -18.66 14.20
CA GLN A 149 3.54 -19.39 14.83
C GLN A 149 3.70 -19.44 16.35
N GLU A 150 4.90 -19.78 16.85
CA GLU A 150 5.14 -19.81 18.30
C GLU A 150 4.98 -18.41 18.92
N ILE A 151 5.44 -17.34 18.25
CA ILE A 151 5.22 -15.95 18.71
C ILE A 151 3.74 -15.65 18.88
N PHE A 152 2.93 -15.93 17.85
CA PHE A 152 1.48 -15.71 17.91
C PHE A 152 0.82 -16.55 19.02
N PHE A 153 1.23 -17.80 19.20
CA PHE A 153 0.73 -18.64 20.30
C PHE A 153 1.14 -18.15 21.68
N ILE A 154 2.35 -17.60 21.85
CA ILE A 154 2.76 -16.96 23.11
C ILE A 154 1.88 -15.74 23.38
N CYS A 155 1.68 -14.87 22.37
CA CYS A 155 0.83 -13.69 22.49
C CYS A 155 -0.61 -14.09 22.89
N SER A 156 -1.18 -15.07 22.21
CA SER A 156 -2.48 -15.67 22.54
C SER A 156 -2.60 -16.09 24.00
N ARG A 157 -1.66 -16.91 24.50
CA ARG A 157 -1.66 -17.40 25.90
C ARG A 157 -1.55 -16.27 26.93
N LYS A 158 -0.92 -15.17 26.55
CA LYS A 158 -0.74 -13.99 27.40
C LYS A 158 -1.79 -12.91 27.18
N MET A 159 -2.81 -13.16 26.35
CA MET A 159 -3.83 -12.17 25.97
C MET A 159 -3.23 -10.89 25.38
N LEU A 160 -2.12 -11.03 24.64
CA LEU A 160 -1.49 -9.95 23.90
C LEU A 160 -2.00 -9.97 22.46
N GLU A 161 -2.38 -8.79 21.97
CA GLU A 161 -2.93 -8.62 20.63
C GLU A 161 -1.85 -8.16 19.64
N VAL A 162 -1.72 -8.86 18.52
CA VAL A 162 -0.76 -8.51 17.46
C VAL A 162 -1.50 -7.89 16.27
N TYR A 163 -1.02 -6.72 15.83
CA TYR A 163 -1.38 -6.12 14.54
C TYR A 163 -0.24 -6.35 13.55
N LEU A 164 -0.49 -7.19 12.54
CA LEU A 164 0.44 -7.49 11.46
C LEU A 164 0.21 -6.57 10.24
N PHE A 165 1.27 -5.94 9.74
CA PHE A 165 1.28 -5.16 8.51
C PHE A 165 2.16 -5.82 7.45
N ILE A 166 1.71 -5.84 6.19
CA ILE A 166 2.51 -6.27 5.04
C ILE A 166 2.41 -5.22 3.94
N ASP A 167 3.44 -4.40 3.79
CA ASP A 167 3.53 -3.41 2.72
C ASP A 167 4.28 -3.95 1.49
N GLU A 168 3.82 -3.49 0.32
CA GLU A 168 4.30 -3.89 -1.00
C GLU A 168 4.40 -5.42 -1.18
N TYR A 169 3.37 -6.14 -0.73
CA TYR A 169 3.36 -7.61 -0.66
C TYR A 169 3.68 -8.31 -2.00
N ASP A 170 3.37 -7.64 -3.10
CA ASP A 170 3.51 -8.13 -4.47
C ASP A 170 4.74 -7.58 -5.20
N ASN A 171 5.60 -6.79 -4.54
CA ASN A 171 6.64 -6.06 -5.25
C ASN A 171 7.71 -6.97 -5.88
N PHE A 172 8.24 -7.93 -5.12
CA PHE A 172 9.28 -8.81 -5.63
C PHE A 172 8.70 -9.87 -6.58
N THR A 173 7.47 -10.35 -6.34
CA THR A 173 6.76 -11.30 -7.21
C THR A 173 6.44 -10.67 -8.56
N ASN A 174 5.93 -9.43 -8.58
CA ASN A 174 5.72 -8.68 -9.81
C ASN A 174 7.02 -8.48 -10.60
N THR A 175 8.13 -8.22 -9.90
CA THR A 175 9.45 -8.11 -10.55
C THR A 175 9.88 -9.45 -11.14
N ILE A 176 9.68 -10.57 -10.44
CA ILE A 176 9.99 -11.91 -10.95
C ILE A 176 9.13 -12.26 -12.16
N LEU A 177 7.81 -12.03 -12.09
CA LEU A 177 6.88 -12.27 -13.19
C LEU A 177 7.34 -11.55 -14.48
N THR A 178 7.75 -10.29 -14.35
CA THR A 178 8.05 -9.42 -15.49
C THR A 178 9.49 -9.54 -16.01
N THR A 179 10.42 -10.09 -15.20
CA THR A 179 11.83 -10.25 -15.59
C THR A 179 12.24 -11.68 -15.86
N SER A 180 11.62 -12.64 -15.18
CA SER A 180 11.95 -14.08 -15.20
C SER A 180 10.84 -14.95 -15.79
N GLY A 181 9.68 -14.36 -16.12
CA GLY A 181 8.57 -15.03 -16.78
C GLY A 181 7.60 -15.74 -15.81
N THR A 182 6.52 -16.27 -16.39
CA THR A 182 5.39 -16.89 -15.68
C THR A 182 5.81 -18.15 -14.91
N GLU A 183 6.66 -19.00 -15.47
CA GLU A 183 7.13 -20.24 -14.81
C GLU A 183 7.84 -19.96 -13.49
N ALA A 184 8.78 -19.01 -13.48
CA ALA A 184 9.54 -18.64 -12.28
C ALA A 184 8.65 -18.02 -11.20
N TYR A 185 7.59 -17.34 -11.61
CA TYR A 185 6.58 -16.81 -10.70
C TYR A 185 5.73 -17.93 -10.10
N ILE A 186 5.25 -18.88 -10.92
CA ILE A 186 4.43 -20.03 -10.45
C ILE A 186 5.22 -20.91 -9.47
N GLU A 187 6.51 -21.16 -9.73
CA GLU A 187 7.39 -21.90 -8.83
C GLU A 187 7.42 -21.28 -7.41
N LEU A 188 7.37 -19.95 -7.34
CA LEU A 188 7.36 -19.19 -6.10
C LEU A 188 5.99 -19.12 -5.42
N THR A 189 4.89 -19.04 -6.19
CA THR A 189 3.53 -18.77 -5.65
C THR A 189 2.62 -19.98 -5.54
N HIS A 190 2.81 -21.03 -6.34
CA HIS A 190 1.95 -22.22 -6.38
C HIS A 190 2.59 -23.49 -5.80
N GLY A 191 3.92 -23.58 -5.80
CA GLY A 191 4.69 -24.75 -5.35
C GLY A 191 4.85 -24.88 -3.82
N GLU A 192 5.78 -25.74 -3.39
CA GLU A 192 6.16 -25.95 -1.98
C GLU A 192 7.03 -24.81 -1.40
N GLY A 193 7.11 -23.66 -2.06
CA GLY A 193 7.97 -22.55 -1.64
C GLY A 193 7.54 -21.92 -0.31
N GLN A 194 8.51 -21.40 0.47
CA GLN A 194 8.23 -20.75 1.75
C GLN A 194 7.28 -19.54 1.63
N PHE A 195 7.25 -18.88 0.47
CA PHE A 195 6.36 -17.74 0.28
C PHE A 195 4.88 -18.12 0.37
N LYS A 196 4.49 -19.26 -0.22
CA LYS A 196 3.13 -19.80 -0.07
C LYS A 196 2.87 -20.30 1.35
N HIS A 197 3.85 -20.96 1.97
CA HIS A 197 3.75 -21.45 3.34
C HIS A 197 3.54 -20.32 4.36
N PHE A 198 4.23 -19.19 4.18
CA PHE A 198 4.03 -17.99 4.98
C PHE A 198 2.57 -17.50 4.92
N PHE A 199 1.97 -17.41 3.73
CA PHE A 199 0.55 -17.01 3.61
C PHE A 199 -0.43 -18.07 4.11
N ASN A 200 -0.09 -19.37 3.99
CA ASN A 200 -0.87 -20.44 4.60
C ASN A 200 -0.88 -20.35 6.12
N LEU A 201 0.26 -20.02 6.75
CA LEU A 201 0.33 -19.75 8.19
C LEU A 201 -0.60 -18.60 8.56
N LEU A 202 -0.54 -17.47 7.85
CA LEU A 202 -1.44 -16.33 8.12
C LEU A 202 -2.91 -16.72 7.98
N LYS A 203 -3.28 -17.47 6.93
CA LYS A 203 -4.64 -18.00 6.74
C LYS A 203 -5.09 -18.89 7.91
N GLY A 204 -4.19 -19.73 8.42
CA GLY A 204 -4.43 -20.54 9.60
C GLY A 204 -4.70 -19.66 10.82
N LEU A 205 -3.84 -18.67 11.07
CA LEU A 205 -3.98 -17.76 12.20
C LEU A 205 -5.27 -16.92 12.15
N THR A 206 -5.69 -16.46 10.97
CA THR A 206 -6.94 -15.68 10.84
C THR A 206 -8.20 -16.51 11.08
N SER A 207 -8.12 -17.85 10.93
CA SER A 207 -9.24 -18.78 11.09
C SER A 207 -9.28 -19.44 12.48
N MET A 208 -8.25 -19.25 13.30
CA MET A 208 -8.12 -19.85 14.63
C MET A 208 -8.68 -18.93 15.72
N PRO A 209 -9.43 -19.47 16.71
CA PRO A 209 -9.89 -18.68 17.83
C PRO A 209 -8.69 -18.23 18.67
N ASN A 210 -8.64 -16.93 19.01
CA ASN A 210 -7.59 -16.34 19.83
C ASN A 210 -6.18 -16.69 19.35
N SER A 211 -5.90 -16.64 18.05
CA SER A 211 -4.58 -17.01 17.51
C SER A 211 -3.44 -16.08 17.95
N GLY A 212 -3.75 -14.92 18.54
CA GLY A 212 -2.82 -13.84 18.85
C GLY A 212 -2.71 -12.82 17.72
N LEU A 213 -3.08 -13.18 16.49
CA LEU A 213 -3.22 -12.26 15.37
C LEU A 213 -4.61 -11.58 15.45
N SER A 214 -4.67 -10.36 16.01
CA SER A 214 -5.93 -9.63 16.16
C SER A 214 -6.30 -8.84 14.90
N LYS A 215 -5.31 -8.26 14.21
CA LYS A 215 -5.52 -7.46 12.99
C LYS A 215 -4.44 -7.71 11.95
N LEU A 216 -4.81 -7.63 10.67
CA LEU A 216 -3.93 -7.77 9.50
C LEU A 216 -4.23 -6.65 8.51
N PHE A 217 -3.21 -5.94 8.04
CA PHE A 217 -3.36 -4.92 7.01
C PHE A 217 -2.28 -5.07 5.94
N ILE A 218 -2.71 -5.44 4.73
CA ILE A 218 -1.84 -5.73 3.60
C ILE A 218 -2.02 -4.67 2.52
N THR A 219 -0.91 -4.14 2.00
CA THR A 219 -0.91 -3.16 0.92
C THR A 219 -0.11 -3.63 -0.30
N GLY A 220 -0.62 -3.35 -1.50
CA GLY A 220 0.05 -3.69 -2.75
C GLY A 220 -0.43 -2.89 -3.95
N VAL A 221 -0.03 -3.34 -5.15
CA VAL A 221 -0.40 -2.73 -6.43
C VAL A 221 -1.10 -3.68 -7.39
N SER A 222 -1.11 -4.98 -7.12
CA SER A 222 -1.74 -5.99 -7.96
C SER A 222 -2.46 -6.99 -7.07
N PRO A 223 -3.57 -7.60 -7.49
CA PRO A 223 -4.22 -8.70 -6.78
C PRO A 223 -3.61 -10.08 -7.06
N VAL A 224 -2.87 -10.22 -8.17
CA VAL A 224 -2.53 -11.53 -8.75
C VAL A 224 -1.78 -12.43 -7.77
N THR A 225 -0.78 -11.86 -7.09
CA THR A 225 0.00 -12.59 -6.09
C THR A 225 -0.85 -13.08 -4.94
N MET A 226 -1.82 -12.26 -4.47
CA MET A 226 -2.67 -12.68 -3.36
C MET A 226 -3.54 -13.85 -3.78
N ASP A 227 -4.19 -13.75 -4.94
CA ASP A 227 -5.08 -14.78 -5.44
C ASP A 227 -4.36 -16.14 -5.62
N ASP A 228 -3.13 -16.11 -6.14
CA ASP A 228 -2.31 -17.30 -6.34
C ASP A 228 -1.82 -17.93 -5.02
N VAL A 229 -1.31 -17.14 -4.07
CA VAL A 229 -0.72 -17.68 -2.82
C VAL A 229 -1.77 -18.10 -1.79
N THR A 230 -2.97 -17.53 -1.81
CA THR A 230 -4.04 -17.87 -0.84
C THR A 230 -5.13 -18.78 -1.42
N SER A 231 -5.03 -19.10 -2.72
CA SER A 231 -6.02 -19.86 -3.49
C SER A 231 -7.40 -19.20 -3.41
N GLY A 232 -7.55 -18.02 -4.01
CA GLY A 232 -8.67 -17.10 -3.75
C GLY A 232 -8.36 -16.19 -2.56
N PHE A 233 -8.83 -14.94 -2.55
CA PHE A 233 -8.63 -13.92 -1.50
C PHE A 233 -9.15 -14.31 -0.10
N ASN A 234 -8.64 -15.40 0.47
CA ASN A 234 -9.21 -16.08 1.62
C ASN A 234 -8.52 -15.72 2.94
N ILE A 235 -7.71 -14.66 2.96
CA ILE A 235 -6.99 -14.21 4.17
C ILE A 235 -7.45 -12.86 4.69
N GLY A 236 -8.30 -12.14 3.94
CA GLY A 236 -8.77 -10.83 4.33
C GLY A 236 -9.73 -10.21 3.31
N THR A 237 -10.43 -9.18 3.75
CA THR A 237 -11.40 -8.43 2.94
C THR A 237 -10.67 -7.42 2.07
N ASN A 238 -10.91 -7.48 0.75
CA ASN A 238 -10.43 -6.47 -0.18
C ASN A 238 -11.26 -5.19 -0.06
N ILE A 239 -10.68 -4.15 0.52
CA ILE A 239 -11.33 -2.85 0.74
C ILE A 239 -11.01 -1.84 -0.36
N SER A 240 -10.35 -2.27 -1.44
CA SER A 240 -9.92 -1.36 -2.50
C SER A 240 -11.09 -0.66 -3.19
N LEU A 241 -12.24 -1.31 -3.31
CA LEU A 241 -13.41 -0.76 -3.99
C LEU A 241 -14.47 -0.20 -3.03
N ASP A 242 -14.17 -0.17 -1.72
CA ASP A 242 -15.10 0.31 -0.71
C ASP A 242 -15.21 1.86 -0.79
N GLY A 243 -16.42 2.34 -1.11
CA GLY A 243 -16.72 3.77 -1.25
C GLY A 243 -16.54 4.56 0.05
N THR A 244 -16.72 3.92 1.23
CA THR A 244 -16.59 4.57 2.54
C THR A 244 -15.18 5.06 2.82
N ILE A 245 -14.17 4.43 2.20
CA ILE A 245 -12.76 4.76 2.33
C ILE A 245 -12.14 5.21 1.00
N ASN A 246 -12.94 5.67 0.03
CA ASN A 246 -12.42 6.14 -1.26
C ASN A 246 -11.34 7.22 -1.07
N GLU A 247 -11.64 8.25 -0.27
CA GLU A 247 -10.77 9.42 -0.05
C GLU A 247 -9.65 9.19 0.98
N PHE A 248 -9.50 7.97 1.48
CA PHE A 248 -8.52 7.58 2.48
C PHE A 248 -7.06 7.80 2.05
N MET A 249 -6.79 7.61 0.76
CA MET A 249 -5.47 7.74 0.15
C MET A 249 -5.53 8.60 -1.11
N GLY A 250 -4.43 9.29 -1.40
CA GLY A 250 -4.43 10.38 -2.39
C GLY A 250 -5.02 11.66 -1.82
N PHE A 251 -5.10 12.69 -2.65
CA PHE A 251 -5.62 14.00 -2.26
C PHE A 251 -6.93 14.30 -2.98
N THR A 252 -7.89 14.88 -2.28
CA THR A 252 -9.08 15.48 -2.92
C THR A 252 -8.72 16.84 -3.50
N GLU A 253 -9.57 17.39 -4.37
CA GLU A 253 -9.38 18.74 -4.91
C GLU A 253 -9.24 19.79 -3.79
N THR A 254 -10.09 19.70 -2.76
CA THR A 254 -10.07 20.62 -1.61
C THR A 254 -8.74 20.57 -0.85
N GLU A 255 -8.16 19.37 -0.72
CA GLU A 255 -6.87 19.18 -0.06
C GLU A 255 -5.70 19.71 -0.90
N VAL A 256 -5.72 19.50 -2.22
CA VAL A 256 -4.74 20.09 -3.15
C VAL A 256 -4.80 21.61 -3.10
N ARG A 257 -6.01 22.17 -3.12
CA ARG A 257 -6.23 23.62 -3.01
C ARG A 257 -5.71 24.17 -1.67
N THR A 258 -5.94 23.45 -0.58
CA THR A 258 -5.43 23.80 0.76
C THR A 258 -3.90 23.83 0.80
N LEU A 259 -3.25 22.82 0.21
CA LEU A 259 -1.79 22.75 0.07
C LEU A 259 -1.24 23.94 -0.74
N LEU A 260 -1.81 24.22 -1.92
CA LEU A 260 -1.37 25.32 -2.78
C LEU A 260 -1.53 26.67 -2.08
N ASN A 261 -2.70 26.91 -1.48
CA ASN A 261 -2.99 28.15 -0.74
C ASN A 261 -2.05 28.35 0.45
N TYR A 262 -1.67 27.28 1.16
CA TYR A 262 -0.71 27.36 2.26
C TYR A 262 0.63 27.93 1.79
N TYR A 263 1.21 27.35 0.72
CA TYR A 263 2.50 27.80 0.20
C TYR A 263 2.45 29.15 -0.52
N ASN A 264 1.31 29.49 -1.14
CA ASN A 264 1.10 30.80 -1.73
C ASN A 264 1.04 31.90 -0.65
N LYS A 265 0.22 31.72 0.39
CA LYS A 265 0.14 32.65 1.55
C LYS A 265 1.48 32.81 2.28
N ALA A 266 2.29 31.76 2.31
CA ALA A 266 3.64 31.79 2.87
C ALA A 266 4.69 32.48 1.95
N GLY A 267 4.30 32.95 0.76
CA GLY A 267 5.19 33.58 -0.22
C GLY A 267 6.16 32.61 -0.92
N LEU A 268 5.98 31.30 -0.75
CA LEU A 268 6.86 30.28 -1.34
C LEU A 268 6.42 29.89 -2.75
N LEU A 269 5.11 29.77 -2.98
CA LEU A 269 4.54 29.50 -4.30
C LEU A 269 4.08 30.82 -4.94
N THR A 270 4.81 31.28 -5.95
CA THR A 270 4.54 32.55 -6.67
C THR A 270 3.55 32.39 -7.83
N LEU A 271 3.25 31.16 -8.23
CA LEU A 271 2.28 30.86 -9.27
C LEU A 271 0.84 31.03 -8.74
N ASP A 272 -0.08 31.37 -9.64
CA ASP A 272 -1.50 31.39 -9.34
C ASP A 272 -2.00 30.00 -8.94
N THR A 273 -2.76 29.93 -7.85
CA THR A 273 -3.19 28.66 -7.26
C THR A 273 -4.23 27.96 -8.10
N GLU A 274 -5.16 28.69 -8.72
CA GLU A 274 -6.20 28.13 -9.57
C GLU A 274 -5.61 27.58 -10.86
N TYR A 275 -4.69 28.32 -11.47
CA TYR A 275 -3.95 27.87 -12.64
C TYR A 275 -3.15 26.57 -12.36
N CYS A 276 -2.47 26.49 -11.21
CA CYS A 276 -1.77 25.26 -10.81
C CYS A 276 -2.74 24.09 -10.63
N LEU A 277 -3.88 24.34 -9.99
CA LEU A 277 -4.90 23.33 -9.75
C LEU A 277 -5.50 22.80 -11.06
N ASP A 278 -5.84 23.67 -12.00
CA ASP A 278 -6.37 23.29 -13.31
C ASP A 278 -5.37 22.46 -14.13
N LEU A 279 -4.08 22.79 -14.03
CA LEU A 279 -3.02 21.98 -14.63
C LEU A 279 -2.94 20.61 -13.94
N MET A 280 -2.95 20.55 -12.61
CA MET A 280 -2.93 19.30 -11.86
C MET A 280 -4.16 18.43 -12.15
N LYS A 281 -5.34 19.02 -12.36
CA LYS A 281 -6.57 18.29 -12.73
C LYS A 281 -6.40 17.52 -14.02
N LYS A 282 -5.80 18.16 -15.03
CA LYS A 282 -5.57 17.54 -16.35
C LYS A 282 -4.59 16.37 -16.28
N TRP A 283 -3.59 16.44 -15.40
CA TRP A 283 -2.49 15.47 -15.38
C TRP A 283 -2.59 14.41 -14.29
N TYR A 284 -3.20 14.72 -13.14
CA TYR A 284 -3.09 13.89 -11.94
C TYR A 284 -4.43 13.45 -11.32
N ASN A 285 -5.58 14.03 -11.73
CA ASN A 285 -6.91 13.83 -11.12
C ASN A 285 -7.77 12.77 -11.84
N ASN A 286 -7.25 11.55 -11.98
CA ASN A 286 -7.89 10.51 -12.79
C ASN A 286 -8.22 9.24 -11.99
N TYR A 287 -8.28 9.33 -10.66
CA TYR A 287 -8.51 8.15 -9.82
C TYR A 287 -9.87 8.22 -9.14
N SER A 288 -10.71 7.23 -9.44
CA SER A 288 -11.89 6.85 -8.65
C SER A 288 -11.74 5.37 -8.33
N PHE A 289 -11.89 5.00 -7.07
CA PHE A 289 -11.72 3.60 -6.66
C PHE A 289 -13.03 2.90 -6.37
N SER A 290 -14.16 3.60 -6.36
CA SER A 290 -15.48 2.99 -6.26
C SER A 290 -16.41 3.49 -7.36
N SER A 291 -17.36 2.65 -7.75
CA SER A 291 -18.40 2.95 -8.74
C SER A 291 -19.35 4.04 -8.24
N ASP A 292 -19.58 4.10 -6.92
CA ASP A 292 -20.44 5.08 -6.25
C ASP A 292 -19.71 6.35 -5.79
N ALA A 293 -18.39 6.44 -6.04
CA ALA A 293 -17.58 7.53 -5.54
C ALA A 293 -17.87 8.84 -6.28
N ASN A 294 -18.27 9.85 -5.50
CA ASN A 294 -18.51 11.21 -6.02
C ASN A 294 -17.24 12.06 -6.10
N THR A 295 -16.14 11.60 -5.50
CA THR A 295 -14.89 12.36 -5.39
C THR A 295 -13.78 11.70 -6.18
N GLN A 296 -13.22 12.45 -7.14
CA GLN A 296 -11.97 12.09 -7.81
C GLN A 296 -10.76 12.45 -6.96
N LEU A 297 -9.73 11.63 -7.09
CA LEU A 297 -8.51 11.73 -6.28
C LEU A 297 -7.31 12.03 -7.16
N PHE A 298 -6.42 12.83 -6.60
CA PHE A 298 -5.11 13.14 -7.16
C PHE A 298 -4.06 12.19 -6.56
N ASN A 299 -3.10 11.78 -7.38
CA ASN A 299 -1.91 11.10 -6.88
C ASN A 299 -1.11 12.05 -5.96
N SER A 300 -1.00 11.72 -4.67
CA SER A 300 -0.39 12.57 -3.65
C SER A 300 1.06 12.96 -3.97
N ASP A 301 1.87 12.02 -4.46
CA ASP A 301 3.29 12.26 -4.73
C ASP A 301 3.49 13.17 -5.95
N MET A 302 2.67 13.05 -6.99
CA MET A 302 2.68 13.97 -8.14
C MET A 302 2.39 15.41 -7.72
N ILE A 303 1.42 15.59 -6.80
CA ILE A 303 1.09 16.91 -6.26
C ILE A 303 2.27 17.47 -5.46
N LEU A 304 2.85 16.67 -4.57
CA LEU A 304 4.00 17.07 -3.76
C LEU A 304 5.23 17.37 -4.62
N PHE A 305 5.48 16.55 -5.65
CA PHE A 305 6.53 16.76 -6.66
C PHE A 305 6.35 18.11 -7.37
N PHE A 306 5.16 18.35 -7.92
CA PHE A 306 4.87 19.60 -8.62
C PHE A 306 5.10 20.79 -7.69
N CYS A 307 4.54 20.76 -6.49
CA CYS A 307 4.67 21.86 -5.52
C CYS A 307 6.15 22.09 -5.16
N GLN A 308 6.92 21.03 -4.93
CA GLN A 308 8.35 21.15 -4.60
C GLN A 308 9.12 21.83 -5.74
N LYS A 309 8.92 21.37 -6.98
CA LYS A 309 9.61 21.92 -8.15
C LYS A 309 9.17 23.36 -8.42
N ALA A 310 7.88 23.65 -8.31
CA ALA A 310 7.34 25.00 -8.51
C ALA A 310 7.86 26.00 -7.48
N ILE A 311 7.98 25.61 -6.21
CA ILE A 311 8.54 26.47 -5.17
C ILE A 311 10.04 26.74 -5.38
N ILE A 312 10.81 25.71 -5.75
CA ILE A 312 12.27 25.84 -5.96
C ILE A 312 12.57 26.69 -7.19
N ARG A 313 11.87 26.43 -8.31
CA ARG A 313 12.16 27.07 -9.60
C ARG A 313 11.39 28.37 -9.82
N LYS A 314 10.36 28.64 -9.01
CA LYS A 314 9.41 29.76 -9.18
C LYS A 314 8.66 29.73 -10.52
N THR A 315 8.62 28.57 -11.17
CA THR A 315 7.98 28.33 -12.47
C THR A 315 7.38 26.92 -12.49
N ILE A 316 6.53 26.64 -13.48
CA ILE A 316 5.96 25.30 -13.69
C ILE A 316 7.11 24.29 -13.93
N PRO A 317 7.02 23.05 -13.41
CA PRO A 317 8.01 22.02 -13.70
C PRO A 317 8.10 21.72 -15.20
N GLU A 318 9.31 21.66 -15.75
CA GLU A 318 9.54 21.29 -17.17
C GLU A 318 9.00 19.90 -17.51
N LYS A 319 9.06 18.98 -16.54
CA LYS A 319 8.43 17.66 -16.59
C LYS A 319 7.33 17.62 -15.55
N LEU A 320 6.10 17.38 -15.99
CA LEU A 320 4.94 17.25 -15.11
C LEU A 320 4.84 15.85 -14.49
N ILE A 321 5.45 14.84 -15.12
CA ILE A 321 5.49 13.49 -14.56
C ILE A 321 6.78 13.27 -13.78
N ASP A 322 6.63 12.84 -12.52
CA ASP A 322 7.76 12.42 -11.69
C ASP A 322 8.42 11.16 -12.28
N GLN A 323 9.75 11.16 -12.34
CA GLN A 323 10.52 9.98 -12.74
C GLN A 323 10.32 8.80 -11.78
N ASN A 324 9.99 9.06 -10.51
CA ASN A 324 9.67 8.01 -9.53
C ASN A 324 8.35 7.27 -9.80
N ILE A 325 7.51 7.83 -10.67
CA ILE A 325 6.24 7.25 -11.12
C ILE A 325 6.37 6.65 -12.52
N LYS A 326 7.53 6.84 -13.18
CA LYS A 326 7.73 6.41 -14.57
C LYS A 326 7.37 4.94 -14.74
N ILE A 327 6.49 4.70 -15.71
CA ILE A 327 5.94 3.38 -15.99
C ILE A 327 7.09 2.42 -16.30
N ASP A 328 7.06 1.26 -15.66
CA ASP A 328 8.00 0.19 -15.98
C ASP A 328 7.60 -0.41 -17.34
N TYR A 329 8.26 0.07 -18.40
CA TYR A 329 8.01 -0.36 -19.77
C TYR A 329 8.21 -1.87 -19.96
N LYS A 330 8.97 -2.56 -19.08
CA LYS A 330 9.06 -4.03 -19.13
C LYS A 330 7.75 -4.67 -18.68
N LYS A 331 7.09 -4.11 -17.66
CA LYS A 331 5.76 -4.55 -17.21
C LYS A 331 4.69 -4.26 -18.25
N LEU A 332 4.72 -3.06 -18.84
CA LEU A 332 3.81 -2.69 -19.93
C LEU A 332 4.00 -3.61 -21.14
N ARG A 333 5.25 -3.89 -21.52
CA ARG A 333 5.57 -4.84 -22.59
C ARG A 333 5.08 -6.24 -22.25
N TYR A 334 5.32 -6.75 -21.06
CA TYR A 334 4.82 -8.06 -20.63
C TYR A 334 3.28 -8.16 -20.73
N LEU A 335 2.55 -7.10 -20.38
CA LEU A 335 1.09 -7.07 -20.50
C LEU A 335 0.57 -7.08 -21.94
N VAL A 336 1.35 -6.54 -22.87
CA VAL A 336 1.04 -6.50 -24.32
C VAL A 336 1.58 -7.74 -25.04
N THR A 337 2.66 -8.31 -24.53
CA THR A 337 3.34 -9.48 -25.08
C THR A 337 3.52 -10.50 -23.96
N ILE A 338 2.50 -11.33 -23.71
CA ILE A 338 2.65 -12.50 -22.83
C ILE A 338 3.35 -13.58 -23.67
N ASP A 339 4.44 -14.13 -23.15
CA ASP A 339 5.28 -15.15 -23.84
C ASP A 339 5.71 -14.76 -25.27
N ASN A 340 6.07 -13.49 -25.47
CA ASN A 340 6.51 -12.92 -26.75
C ASN A 340 5.48 -12.92 -27.89
N GLN A 341 4.19 -13.17 -27.61
CA GLN A 341 3.10 -13.04 -28.59
C GLN A 341 2.22 -11.84 -28.25
N LEU A 342 1.84 -11.05 -29.27
CA LEU A 342 0.86 -9.99 -29.10
C LEU A 342 -0.48 -10.60 -28.68
N ASN A 343 -0.99 -10.19 -27.53
CA ASN A 343 -2.32 -10.57 -27.08
C ASN A 343 -3.37 -9.51 -27.52
N GLY A 344 -4.65 -9.81 -27.32
CA GLY A 344 -5.75 -8.88 -27.61
C GLY A 344 -5.69 -7.54 -26.85
N ASN A 345 -4.73 -7.36 -25.92
CA ASN A 345 -4.60 -6.16 -25.10
C ASN A 345 -4.05 -4.97 -25.88
N PHE A 346 -3.34 -5.17 -26.99
CA PHE A 346 -2.88 -4.06 -27.83
C PHE A 346 -4.05 -3.27 -28.45
N ASN A 347 -5.08 -3.97 -28.92
CA ASN A 347 -6.27 -3.33 -29.49
C ASN A 347 -7.08 -2.58 -28.43
N ARG A 348 -7.11 -3.08 -27.18
CA ARG A 348 -7.72 -2.38 -26.04
C ARG A 348 -6.94 -1.16 -25.60
N LEU A 349 -5.62 -1.24 -25.59
CA LEU A 349 -4.75 -0.08 -25.37
C LEU A 349 -5.05 1.03 -26.37
N LYS A 350 -5.22 0.64 -27.64
CA LYS A 350 -5.62 1.55 -28.70
C LYS A 350 -6.99 2.16 -28.40
N SER A 351 -8.03 1.38 -28.07
CA SER A 351 -9.35 1.92 -27.74
C SER A 351 -9.32 2.86 -26.53
N ILE A 352 -8.62 2.52 -25.43
CA ILE A 352 -8.47 3.43 -24.27
C ILE A 352 -7.82 4.76 -24.67
N THR A 353 -6.82 4.72 -25.56
CA THR A 353 -6.10 5.92 -25.99
C THR A 353 -6.96 6.81 -26.90
N PHE A 354 -7.84 6.21 -27.71
CA PHE A 354 -8.69 6.94 -28.66
C PHE A 354 -10.04 7.35 -28.06
N ASP A 355 -10.70 6.44 -27.36
CA ASP A 355 -12.06 6.58 -26.88
C ASP A 355 -12.11 7.18 -25.46
N GLN A 356 -10.97 7.30 -24.78
CA GLN A 356 -10.82 7.82 -23.40
C GLN A 356 -11.64 7.08 -22.33
N GLU A 357 -12.28 5.97 -22.69
CA GLU A 357 -13.04 5.12 -21.80
C GLU A 357 -13.00 3.67 -22.29
N ILE A 358 -13.18 2.72 -21.37
CA ILE A 358 -13.37 1.31 -21.69
C ILE A 358 -14.34 0.73 -20.68
N LEU A 359 -15.36 0.02 -21.15
CA LEU A 359 -16.28 -0.74 -20.33
C LEU A 359 -15.75 -2.17 -20.17
N SER A 360 -15.70 -2.67 -18.94
CA SER A 360 -15.27 -4.03 -18.63
C SER A 360 -16.09 -4.55 -17.45
N ASP A 361 -16.32 -5.86 -17.44
CA ASP A 361 -16.92 -6.56 -16.30
C ASP A 361 -15.94 -6.53 -15.11
N ILE A 362 -16.48 -6.51 -13.89
CA ILE A 362 -15.69 -6.67 -12.66
C ILE A 362 -15.38 -8.16 -12.50
N GLU A 363 -14.10 -8.50 -12.40
CA GLU A 363 -13.63 -9.86 -12.14
C GLU A 363 -13.27 -10.01 -10.66
N ASP A 364 -13.67 -11.11 -10.04
CA ASP A 364 -13.43 -11.37 -8.60
C ASP A 364 -12.15 -12.19 -8.32
N SER A 365 -11.56 -12.80 -9.36
CA SER A 365 -10.35 -13.63 -9.26
C SER A 365 -9.35 -13.23 -10.36
N PHE A 366 -8.05 -13.29 -10.02
CA PHE A 366 -6.96 -12.78 -10.84
C PHE A 366 -5.76 -13.75 -10.88
N PRO A 367 -5.93 -15.05 -11.14
CA PRO A 367 -4.82 -15.98 -11.13
C PRO A 367 -3.90 -15.71 -12.31
N VAL A 368 -2.58 -15.89 -12.13
CA VAL A 368 -1.61 -15.59 -13.20
C VAL A 368 -1.90 -16.37 -14.49
N ALA A 369 -2.45 -17.59 -14.35
CA ALA A 369 -2.80 -18.47 -15.46
C ALA A 369 -3.92 -17.92 -16.37
N GLU A 370 -4.77 -17.04 -15.86
CA GLU A 370 -5.92 -16.50 -16.58
C GLU A 370 -5.70 -15.08 -17.13
N LEU A 371 -4.52 -14.48 -16.87
CA LEU A 371 -4.10 -13.17 -17.39
C LEU A 371 -4.21 -13.03 -18.91
N THR A 372 -4.13 -14.13 -19.66
CA THR A 372 -4.24 -14.16 -21.13
C THR A 372 -5.68 -14.33 -21.64
N LYS A 373 -6.57 -14.91 -20.84
CA LYS A 373 -7.90 -15.34 -21.25
C LYS A 373 -8.99 -14.37 -20.83
N GLN A 374 -8.85 -13.75 -19.67
CA GLN A 374 -9.89 -12.90 -19.12
C GLN A 374 -9.78 -11.45 -19.60
N LYS A 375 -10.88 -10.72 -19.44
CA LYS A 375 -10.94 -9.27 -19.60
C LYS A 375 -10.24 -8.51 -18.44
N ILE A 376 -9.23 -9.11 -17.77
CA ILE A 376 -8.47 -8.63 -16.57
C ILE A 376 -7.75 -7.29 -16.75
N LEU A 377 -7.91 -6.61 -17.87
CA LEU A 377 -7.07 -5.49 -18.20
C LEU A 377 -7.33 -4.25 -17.31
N TYR A 378 -8.53 -4.13 -16.75
CA TYR A 378 -8.95 -2.93 -16.02
C TYR A 378 -8.11 -2.66 -14.77
N LEU A 379 -8.07 -3.58 -13.79
CA LEU A 379 -7.36 -3.35 -12.53
C LEU A 379 -5.83 -3.25 -12.74
N TYR A 380 -5.29 -4.09 -13.63
CA TYR A 380 -3.85 -4.12 -13.92
C TYR A 380 -3.38 -2.87 -14.69
N TYR A 381 -4.19 -2.30 -15.59
CA TYR A 381 -3.86 -1.06 -16.31
C TYR A 381 -4.09 0.18 -15.48
N THR A 382 -5.15 0.21 -14.65
CA THR A 382 -5.45 1.38 -13.82
C THR A 382 -4.35 1.65 -12.78
N ILE A 383 -3.67 0.59 -12.35
CA ILE A 383 -2.62 0.68 -11.33
C ILE A 383 -1.22 0.93 -11.94
N LEU A 384 -0.99 0.51 -13.18
CA LEU A 384 0.31 0.61 -13.85
C LEU A 384 0.41 1.77 -14.87
N VAL A 385 -0.71 2.25 -15.42
CA VAL A 385 -0.75 3.18 -16.57
C VAL A 385 -1.50 4.49 -16.29
N CYS A 386 -2.36 4.60 -15.26
CA CYS A 386 -3.19 5.82 -15.03
C CYS A 386 -2.46 7.06 -14.50
N SER A 387 -1.22 7.30 -14.93
CA SER A 387 -0.62 8.64 -14.82
C SER A 387 -1.11 9.62 -15.91
N LEU A 388 -2.01 9.20 -16.83
CA LEU A 388 -2.33 10.01 -18.02
C LEU A 388 -3.79 9.99 -18.55
N TYR A 389 -4.68 9.07 -18.18
CA TYR A 389 -6.01 8.96 -18.83
C TYR A 389 -7.18 8.76 -17.85
N LYS A 390 -8.32 9.37 -18.20
CA LYS A 390 -9.64 9.26 -17.54
C LYS A 390 -10.12 7.81 -17.66
N VAL A 391 -10.63 7.22 -16.57
CA VAL A 391 -11.34 5.94 -16.64
C VAL A 391 -12.54 5.99 -15.70
N LYS A 392 -13.73 5.63 -16.20
CA LYS A 392 -14.97 5.50 -15.45
C LYS A 392 -15.26 4.01 -15.24
N VAL A 393 -15.63 3.59 -14.04
CA VAL A 393 -16.20 2.25 -13.77
C VAL A 393 -17.70 2.46 -13.65
N GLU A 394 -18.51 1.74 -14.41
CA GLU A 394 -19.94 1.62 -14.14
C GLU A 394 -20.29 0.14 -13.99
N GLU A 395 -21.08 -0.16 -12.96
CA GLU A 395 -21.71 -1.47 -12.78
C GLU A 395 -22.84 -1.63 -13.80
N ASN A 396 -22.74 -2.61 -14.69
CA ASN A 396 -23.92 -3.06 -15.42
C ASN A 396 -24.77 -3.90 -14.47
N ILE A 397 -25.80 -3.29 -13.89
CA ILE A 397 -26.86 -3.99 -13.18
C ILE A 397 -27.82 -4.57 -14.23
N PHE A 398 -27.74 -5.90 -14.40
CA PHE A 398 -28.62 -6.84 -15.13
C PHE A 398 -28.71 -6.76 -16.66
#